data_AF-A0A7X7Q7N9-F1
#
_entry.id   AF-A0A7X7Q7N9-F1
#
_cell.length_a   1.000
_cell.length_b   1.000
_cell.length_c   1.000
_cell.angle_alpha   90.00
_cell.angle_beta   90.00
_cell.angle_gamma   90.00
#
_symmetry.space_group_name_H-M   'P 1'
#
loop_
_entity.id
_entity.type
_entity.pdbx_description
1 polymer ?
#
loop_
_entity_poly.entity_id
_entity_poly.type
_entity_poly.pdbx_seq_one_letter_code
_entity_poly.pdbx_strand_id
1 'polypeptide(L)' 'MAPTPRYYHHGGSPAAWTGSAIAAIGFIIITIGVFMGPNWIVTIVGGVIVLLGGVATMVMKAMGLGQP' A
#
# COMPACT_ATOMS: atom_id res chain seq x y z
N MET A 1 20.62 -23.00 -4.71
CA MET A 1 19.30 -23.51 -4.28
C MET A 1 18.30 -22.40 -4.52
N ALA A 2 17.23 -22.63 -5.28
CA ALA A 2 16.17 -21.63 -5.42
C ALA A 2 15.47 -21.44 -4.05
N PRO A 3 15.11 -20.21 -3.64
CA PRO A 3 14.34 -19.99 -2.41
C PRO A 3 13.03 -20.77 -2.45
N THR A 4 12.69 -21.47 -1.37
CA THR A 4 11.40 -22.15 -1.25
C THR A 4 10.26 -21.12 -1.21
N PRO A 5 9.21 -21.24 -2.04
CA PRO A 5 8.07 -20.32 -2.00
C PRO A 5 7.44 -20.26 -0.61
N ARG A 6 7.22 -19.05 -0.09
CA ARG A 6 6.52 -18.84 1.19
C ARG A 6 5.03 -18.67 0.95
N TYR A 7 4.24 -19.59 1.48
CA TYR A 7 2.78 -19.47 1.46
C TYR A 7 2.28 -18.70 2.67
N TYR A 8 1.40 -17.74 2.42
CA TYR A 8 0.73 -16.94 3.44
C TYR A 8 -0.76 -17.27 3.46
N HIS A 9 -1.31 -17.50 4.65
CA HIS A 9 -2.75 -17.70 4.79
C HIS A 9 -3.49 -16.35 4.74
N HIS A 10 -4.60 -16.29 3.99
CA HIS A 10 -5.59 -15.21 4.04
C HIS A 10 -5.04 -13.78 3.82
N GLY A 11 -4.17 -13.60 2.83
CA GLY A 11 -3.59 -12.28 2.56
C GLY A 11 -2.62 -11.78 3.65
N GLY A 12 -2.21 -12.65 4.57
CA GLY A 12 -1.25 -12.34 5.64
C GLY A 12 0.20 -12.15 5.17
N SER A 13 0.45 -11.99 3.87
CA SER A 13 1.80 -11.69 3.38
C SER A 13 2.22 -10.28 3.81
N PRO A 14 3.49 -10.07 4.22
CA PRO A 14 3.99 -8.73 4.53
C PRO A 14 3.73 -7.72 3.42
N ALA A 15 3.93 -8.10 2.15
CA ALA A 15 3.65 -7.23 1.01
C ALA A 15 2.19 -6.75 0.96
N ALA A 16 1.24 -7.66 1.23
CA ALA A 16 -0.18 -7.32 1.24
C ALA A 16 -0.55 -6.40 2.40
N TRP A 17 -0.04 -6.66 3.60
CA TRP A 17 -0.37 -5.84 4.79
C TRP A 17 0.29 -4.46 4.74
N THR A 18 1.54 -4.38 4.28
CA THR A 18 2.20 -3.07 4.09
C THR A 18 1.49 -2.25 3.02
N GLY A 19 1.16 -2.86 1.88
CA GLY A 19 0.43 -2.18 0.81
C GLY A 19 -0.92 -1.64 1.25
N SER A 20 -1.73 -2.47 1.91
CA SER A 20 -3.07 -2.09 2.37
C SER A 20 -3.04 -1.05 3.48
N ALA A 21 -2.10 -1.14 4.42
CA ALA A 21 -1.95 -0.14 5.48
C ALA A 21 -1.56 1.24 4.91
N ILE A 22 -0.59 1.29 4.00
CA ILE A 22 -0.19 2.55 3.36
C ILE A 22 -1.34 3.12 2.52
N ALA A 23 -2.03 2.28 1.74
CA ALA A 23 -3.17 2.70 0.95
C ALA A 23 -4.32 3.23 1.83
N ALA A 24 -4.60 2.59 2.96
CA ALA A 24 -5.60 3.06 3.92
C ALA A 24 -5.25 4.44 4.50
N ILE A 25 -3.98 4.66 4.86
CA ILE A 25 -3.51 5.97 5.33
C ILE A 25 -3.70 7.04 4.25
N GLY A 26 -3.27 6.75 3.02
CA GLY A 26 -3.45 7.66 1.88
C GLY A 26 -4.93 7.96 1.62
N PHE A 27 -5.79 6.95 1.68
CA PHE A 27 -7.24 7.11 1.53
C PHE A 27 -7.86 8.00 2.62
N ILE A 28 -7.45 7.85 3.88
CA ILE A 28 -7.90 8.72 4.98
C ILE A 28 -7.48 10.18 4.70
N ILE A 29 -6.25 10.41 4.24
CA ILE A 29 -5.76 11.75 3.91
C ILE A 29 -6.53 12.36 2.73
N ILE A 30 -6.79 11.59 1.67
CA ILE A 30 -7.65 12.00 0.55
C ILE A 30 -9.03 12.42 1.07
N THR A 31 -9.63 11.59 1.91
CA THR A 31 -10.96 11.84 2.50
C THR A 31 -10.96 13.18 3.24
N ILE A 32 -9.98 13.41 4.11
CA ILE A 32 -9.81 14.69 4.82
C ILE A 32 -9.70 15.86 3.82
N GLY A 33 -8.86 15.74 2.79
CA GLY A 33 -8.67 16.79 1.79
C GLY A 33 -9.94 17.16 1.02
N VAL A 34 -10.76 16.17 0.68
CA VAL A 34 -12.05 16.37 0.00
C VAL A 34 -13.06 17.08 0.91
N PHE A 35 -13.13 16.72 2.19
CA PHE A 35 -14.12 17.27 3.12
C PHE A 35 -13.75 18.65 3.71
N MET A 36 -12.50 19.12 3.57
CA MET A 36 -12.06 20.44 4.04
C MET A 36 -12.48 21.63 3.15
N GLY A 37 -13.38 21.41 2.17
CA GLY A 37 -13.55 22.32 1.03
C GLY A 37 -12.38 22.09 0.07
N PRO A 38 -12.62 21.44 -1.08
CA PRO A 38 -11.66 20.60 -1.81
C PRO A 38 -10.23 21.12 -1.78
N ASN A 39 -9.47 20.65 -0.78
CA ASN A 39 -8.09 21.04 -0.58
C ASN A 39 -7.23 20.15 -1.47
N TRP A 40 -6.90 20.68 -2.65
CA TRP A 40 -6.16 19.95 -3.67
C TRP A 40 -4.77 19.51 -3.19
N ILE A 41 -4.10 20.29 -2.35
CA ILE A 41 -2.78 19.93 -1.82
C ILE A 41 -2.89 18.66 -0.96
N VAL A 42 -3.80 18.65 0.01
CA VAL A 42 -4.00 17.49 0.91
C VAL A 42 -4.46 16.27 0.12
N THR A 43 -5.38 16.47 -0.82
CA THR A 43 -5.90 15.39 -1.68
C THR A 43 -4.78 14.76 -2.53
N ILE A 44 -3.90 15.57 -3.14
CA ILE A 44 -2.77 15.09 -3.93
C ILE A 44 -1.76 14.35 -3.06
N VAL A 45 -1.44 14.87 -1.87
CA VAL A 45 -0.54 14.19 -0.92
C VAL A 45 -1.08 12.81 -0.55
N GLY A 46 -2.37 12.70 -0.23
CA GLY A 46 -3.00 11.42 0.04
C GLY A 46 -2.94 10.48 -1.16
N GLY A 47 -3.17 10.99 -2.38
CA GLY A 47 -3.02 10.24 -3.63
C GLY A 47 -1.62 9.69 -3.85
N VAL A 48 -0.58 10.50 -3.62
CA VAL A 48 0.82 10.07 -3.68
C VAL A 48 1.10 8.94 -2.70
N ILE A 49 0.56 9.02 -1.47
CA ILE A 49 0.73 7.97 -0.47
C ILE A 49 0.08 6.65 -0.91
N VAL A 50 -1.12 6.70 -1.52
CA VAL A 50 -1.75 5.50 -2.10
C VAL A 50 -0.86 4.87 -3.17
N LEU A 51 -0.29 5.68 -4.07
CA LEU A 51 0.62 5.19 -5.11
C LEU A 51 1.88 4.56 -4.50
N LEU A 52 2.44 5.16 -3.44
CA LEU A 52 3.57 4.58 -2.70
C LEU A 52 3.22 3.23 -2.06
N GLY A 53 1.99 3.02 -1.61
CA GLY A 53 1.53 1.71 -1.13
C GLY A 53 1.58 0.63 -2.22
N GLY A 54 1.20 1.00 -3.45
CA GLY A 54 1.34 0.13 -4.62
C GLY A 54 2.80 -0.19 -4.93
N VAL A 55 3.67 0.83 -4.96
CA VAL A 55 5.12 0.65 -5.21
C VAL A 55 5.75 -0.24 -4.12
N ALA A 56 5.48 0.03 -2.84
CA ALA A 56 5.98 -0.78 -1.73
C ALA A 56 5.56 -2.25 -1.86
N THR A 57 4.30 -2.50 -2.25
CA THR A 57 3.80 -3.86 -2.49
C THR A 57 4.61 -4.56 -3.60
N MET A 58 4.87 -3.88 -4.71
CA MET A 58 5.63 -4.47 -5.83
C MET A 58 7.08 -4.77 -5.43
N VAL A 59 7.73 -3.84 -4.73
CA VAL A 59 9.09 -4.03 -4.20
C VAL A 59 9.14 -5.23 -3.26
N MET A 60 8.20 -5.32 -2.31
CA MET A 60 8.16 -6.44 -1.36
C MET A 60 7.85 -7.78 -2.03
N LYS A 61 6.99 -7.79 -3.05
CA LYS A 61 6.76 -8.99 -3.88
C LYS A 61 8.03 -9.43 -4.59
N ALA A 62 8.78 -8.49 -5.19
CA ALA A 62 10.07 -8.79 -5.83
C ALA A 62 11.11 -9.33 -4.83
N MET A 63 11.00 -8.97 -3.55
CA MET A 63 11.82 -9.50 -2.46
C MET A 63 11.36 -10.88 -1.93
N GLY A 64 10.29 -11.47 -2.49
CA GLY A 64 9.74 -12.74 -2.02
C GLY A 64 8.91 -12.64 -0.73
N LEU A 65 8.45 -11.43 -0.38
CA LEU A 65 7.61 -11.16 0.80
C LEU A 65 6.11 -11.11 0.46
N GLY A 66 5.75 -11.46 -0.78
CA GLY A 66 4.37 -11.60 -1.22
C GLY A 66 3.95 -13.07 -1.32
N GLN A 67 2.67 -13.28 -1.58
CA GLN A 67 2.19 -14.59 -2.01
C GLN A 67 2.86 -14.97 -3.35
N PRO A 68 3.32 -16.23 -3.52
CA PRO A 68 3.76 -16.75 -4.81
C PRO A 68 2.66 -16.70 -5.87
#